data_AF-A0A8H4VSQ4-F1
#
_entry.id   AF-A0A8H4VSQ4-F1
#
_cell.length_a   1.000
_cell.length_b   1.000
_cell.length_c   1.000
_cell.angle_alpha   90.00
_cell.angle_beta   90.00
_cell.angle_gamma   90.00
#
_symmetry.space_group_name_H-M   'P 1'
#
loop_
_entity.id
_entity.type
_entity.pdbx_description
1 polymer ?
#
loop_
_entity_poly.entity_id
_entity_poly.type
_entity_poly.pdbx_seq_one_letter_code
_entity_poly.pdbx_strand_id
1 'polypeptide(L)'
;MADTVPAMATVWSTEQNNHEWHINLGERAEVEKPLDHIQRWHPKITPHRLAVLLVTVVLGTLKAYFCYTGQTSASTTLEWITGVVVFSIIFVLGIIEEEYSEESSKLPALLRWFFSYDCLTIVWTCLRLLSIDKPDYQSQNRQIVVQEHDHHPPVTGYRLLVSIVTVVFGVAKMSCAYLGRNTSATTLDWVSGVIFATTCYVLGLYELNNIDLLDWLFKVDYSRAVGKVWYYALTATLTAMSLSLGFYWTMSWSRDTMEFYDRNLFTEGLDVAMVIELPFPTLPDSLNAMHGLSVKYMMLAVLGLTTLLGPAWLLLTAFFIPVWFSRHIDTYLPGYLRQDKLYLFTSWYILPFIDSLCLPRCSPLCETQVITLSGFSSTRQFMHLASQRQ
;
A
#
# COMPACT_ATOMS: atom_id res chain seq x y z
N MET A 1 73.23 20.98 18.86
CA MET A 1 73.75 20.87 20.24
C MET A 1 72.84 21.73 21.08
N ALA A 2 72.17 21.13 22.07
CA ALA A 2 71.28 21.73 23.07
C ALA A 2 69.99 22.41 22.52
N ASP A 3 68.81 21.79 22.71
CA ASP A 3 67.91 21.95 23.87
C ASP A 3 66.94 23.11 23.59
N THR A 4 65.63 22.92 23.39
CA THR A 4 64.65 22.64 24.45
C THR A 4 63.26 22.53 23.79
N VAL A 5 62.53 21.46 24.10
CA VAL A 5 61.10 21.30 23.77
C VAL A 5 60.31 21.78 24.97
N PRO A 6 59.41 22.78 24.86
CA PRO A 6 58.57 23.15 25.99
C PRO A 6 57.41 22.16 26.11
N ALA A 7 57.31 21.58 27.31
CA ALA A 7 56.20 20.74 27.73
C ALA A 7 54.88 21.53 27.64
N MET A 8 53.99 21.07 26.77
CA MET A 8 52.61 21.54 26.69
C MET A 8 51.84 20.89 27.86
N ALA A 9 51.86 21.57 29.00
CA ALA A 9 51.06 21.22 30.16
C ALA A 9 49.58 21.36 29.78
N THR A 10 48.91 20.21 29.68
CA THR A 10 47.46 20.07 29.66
C THR A 10 46.89 20.61 30.97
N VAL A 11 46.54 21.90 30.97
CA VAL A 11 45.68 22.52 31.97
C VAL A 11 44.26 22.02 31.71
N TRP A 12 43.92 20.91 32.34
CA TRP A 12 42.52 20.56 32.60
C TRP A 12 42.00 21.54 33.66
N SER A 13 41.49 22.68 33.19
CA SER A 13 40.65 23.56 33.98
C SER A 13 39.36 22.79 34.30
N THR A 14 39.32 22.19 35.48
CA THR A 14 38.10 21.84 36.20
C THR A 14 37.35 23.13 36.53
N GLU A 15 36.73 23.74 35.52
CA GLU A 15 35.71 24.77 35.72
C GLU A 15 34.40 24.05 35.98
N GLN A 16 34.34 23.56 37.22
CA GLN A 16 33.19 23.04 37.91
C GLN A 16 32.23 24.24 38.13
N ASN A 17 31.56 24.63 37.03
CA ASN A 17 30.52 25.64 37.04
C ASN A 17 29.34 25.07 37.83
N ASN A 18 29.33 25.39 39.13
CA ASN A 18 28.19 25.39 40.03
C ASN A 18 27.12 26.36 39.48
N HIS A 19 26.51 26.03 38.34
CA HIS A 19 25.14 26.45 38.07
C HIS A 19 24.24 25.55 38.91
N GLU A 20 24.22 25.93 40.18
CA GLU A 20 23.22 25.59 41.17
C GLU A 20 21.86 25.99 40.58
N TRP A 21 21.23 25.05 39.87
CA TRP A 21 19.82 25.14 39.55
C TRP A 21 19.08 25.05 40.89
N HIS A 22 18.96 26.19 41.57
CA HIS A 22 17.91 26.43 42.56
C HIS A 22 16.59 26.32 41.81
N ILE A 23 16.15 25.09 41.60
CA ILE A 23 14.78 24.77 41.24
C ILE A 23 13.97 25.25 42.45
N ASN A 24 13.43 26.45 42.33
CA ASN A 24 12.40 26.98 43.20
C ASN A 24 11.23 25.99 43.18
N LEU A 25 11.30 24.99 44.08
CA LEU A 25 10.25 24.05 44.44
C LEU A 25 9.17 24.73 45.30
N GLY A 26 9.37 26.00 45.66
CA GLY A 26 8.36 26.83 46.28
C GLY A 26 7.36 27.31 45.25
N GLU A 27 6.09 26.96 45.45
CA GLU A 27 4.91 27.63 44.86
C GLU A 27 4.42 27.11 43.49
N ARG A 28 4.44 25.79 43.25
CA ARG A 28 3.39 25.14 42.46
C ARG A 28 2.30 24.57 43.37
N ALA A 29 1.60 25.46 44.05
CA ALA A 29 0.18 25.18 44.27
C ALA A 29 -0.48 25.33 42.89
N GLU A 30 -0.39 24.28 42.08
CA GLU A 30 -1.29 24.11 40.94
C GLU A 30 -2.68 24.14 41.54
N VAL A 31 -3.30 25.31 41.48
CA VAL A 31 -4.74 25.48 41.67
C VAL A 31 -5.35 24.47 40.71
N GLU A 32 -5.76 23.32 41.25
CA GLU A 32 -6.66 22.38 40.60
C GLU A 32 -7.87 23.22 40.21
N LYS A 33 -7.82 23.79 39.01
CA LYS A 33 -9.00 24.36 38.39
C LYS A 33 -9.99 23.22 38.41
N PRO A 34 -11.19 23.41 38.99
CA PRO A 34 -12.21 22.39 39.00
C PRO A 34 -12.30 21.82 37.59
N LEU A 35 -12.52 20.51 37.51
CA LEU A 35 -12.61 19.71 36.27
C LEU A 35 -13.81 20.22 35.44
N ASP A 36 -13.72 21.47 34.99
CA ASP A 36 -14.73 22.26 34.34
C ASP A 36 -14.86 21.64 32.95
N HIS A 37 -15.97 20.91 32.80
CA HIS A 37 -16.59 20.48 31.55
C HIS A 37 -15.61 20.37 30.38
N ILE A 38 -14.99 19.19 30.21
CA ILE A 38 -14.10 18.86 29.08
C ILE A 38 -14.78 19.34 27.79
N GLN A 39 -14.36 20.51 27.31
CA GLN A 39 -15.01 21.15 26.17
C GLN A 39 -14.61 20.33 24.96
N ARG A 40 -15.62 19.75 24.29
CA ARG A 40 -15.37 18.89 23.13
C ARG A 40 -14.79 19.75 22.03
N TRP A 41 -13.56 19.45 21.66
CA TRP A 41 -12.93 20.09 20.50
C TRP A 41 -13.45 19.44 19.21
N HIS A 42 -13.57 20.21 18.14
CA HIS A 42 -13.86 19.67 16.82
C HIS A 42 -13.02 20.39 15.76
N PRO A 43 -12.52 19.67 14.74
CA PRO A 43 -11.74 20.29 13.68
C PRO A 43 -12.62 21.26 12.91
N LYS A 44 -12.10 22.46 12.71
CA LYS A 44 -12.74 23.46 11.86
C LYS A 44 -12.83 22.93 10.43
N ILE A 45 -14.03 22.92 9.87
CA ILE A 45 -14.26 22.60 8.46
C ILE A 45 -14.23 23.91 7.69
N THR A 46 -13.08 24.27 7.15
CA THR A 46 -12.92 25.48 6.34
C THR A 46 -13.50 25.27 4.93
N PRO A 47 -13.87 26.35 4.21
CA PRO A 47 -14.25 26.25 2.80
C PRO A 47 -13.24 25.49 1.95
N HIS A 48 -11.94 25.65 2.23
CA HIS A 48 -10.87 24.85 1.62
C HIS A 48 -11.07 23.35 1.84
N ARG A 49 -11.13 22.91 3.10
CA ARG A 49 -11.27 21.49 3.45
C ARG A 49 -12.57 20.89 2.92
N LEU A 50 -13.64 21.67 2.95
CA LEU A 50 -14.92 21.29 2.35
C LEU A 50 -14.80 21.14 0.83
N ALA A 51 -14.09 22.06 0.17
CA ALA A 51 -13.85 21.97 -1.28
C ALA A 51 -13.05 20.71 -1.62
N VAL A 52 -12.00 20.36 -0.86
CA VAL A 52 -11.27 19.09 -1.05
C VAL A 52 -12.22 17.90 -0.98
N LEU A 53 -13.02 17.81 0.08
CA LEU A 53 -14.01 16.74 0.25
C LEU A 53 -15.02 16.68 -0.89
N LEU A 54 -15.64 17.81 -1.23
CA LEU A 54 -16.65 17.88 -2.29
C LEU A 54 -16.07 17.51 -3.65
N VAL A 55 -14.88 18.03 -3.96
CA VAL A 55 -14.18 17.74 -5.22
C VAL A 55 -13.87 16.25 -5.31
N THR A 56 -13.35 15.62 -4.25
CA THR A 56 -13.11 14.18 -4.22
C THR A 56 -14.39 13.37 -4.45
N VAL A 57 -15.48 13.71 -3.76
CA VAL A 57 -16.77 13.00 -3.90
C VAL A 57 -17.38 13.19 -5.28
N VAL A 58 -17.44 14.43 -5.79
CA VAL A 58 -18.04 14.76 -7.09
C VAL A 58 -17.26 14.11 -8.22
N LEU A 59 -15.93 14.24 -8.22
CA LEU A 59 -15.09 13.69 -9.29
C LEU A 59 -15.07 12.16 -9.26
N GLY A 60 -14.98 11.55 -8.08
CA GLY A 60 -15.08 10.10 -7.94
C GLY A 60 -16.42 9.58 -8.47
N THR A 61 -17.53 10.25 -8.14
CA THR A 61 -18.87 9.88 -8.61
C THR A 61 -19.03 10.08 -10.12
N LEU A 62 -18.54 11.19 -10.67
CA LEU A 62 -18.54 11.43 -12.11
C LEU A 62 -17.71 10.39 -12.87
N LYS A 63 -16.54 10.00 -12.34
CA LYS A 63 -15.72 8.93 -12.90
C LYS A 63 -16.51 7.62 -12.97
N ALA A 64 -17.13 7.22 -11.86
CA ALA A 64 -17.93 6.00 -11.79
C ALA A 64 -19.10 6.02 -12.79
N TYR A 65 -19.76 7.18 -12.92
CA TYR A 65 -20.83 7.39 -13.90
C TYR A 65 -20.34 7.25 -15.36
N PHE A 66 -19.21 7.86 -15.71
CA PHE A 66 -18.64 7.74 -17.07
C PHE A 66 -18.17 6.32 -17.39
N CYS A 67 -17.58 5.63 -16.42
CA CYS A 67 -17.25 4.21 -16.59
C CYS A 67 -18.51 3.36 -16.81
N TYR A 68 -19.58 3.60 -16.06
CA TYR A 68 -20.84 2.85 -16.18
C TYR A 68 -21.53 3.08 -17.53
N THR A 69 -21.44 4.29 -18.08
CA THR A 69 -22.00 4.63 -19.40
C THR A 69 -21.11 4.20 -20.57
N GLY A 70 -19.99 3.50 -20.31
CA GLY A 70 -19.06 3.03 -21.34
C GLY A 70 -18.16 4.12 -21.95
N GLN A 71 -18.14 5.32 -21.37
CA GLN A 71 -17.34 6.45 -21.84
C GLN A 71 -15.93 6.42 -21.22
N THR A 72 -15.15 5.39 -21.58
CA THR A 72 -13.82 5.16 -20.99
C THR A 72 -12.84 6.30 -21.24
N SER A 73 -12.84 6.90 -22.44
CA SER A 73 -11.99 8.05 -22.75
C SER A 73 -12.28 9.25 -21.86
N ALA A 74 -13.56 9.58 -21.64
CA ALA A 74 -13.96 10.68 -20.76
C ALA A 74 -13.54 10.43 -19.31
N SER A 75 -13.70 9.20 -18.82
CA SER A 75 -13.22 8.79 -17.50
C SER A 75 -11.70 8.96 -17.35
N THR A 76 -10.92 8.52 -18.34
CA THR A 76 -9.46 8.66 -18.32
C THR A 76 -9.04 10.14 -18.38
N THR A 77 -9.67 10.95 -19.22
CA THR A 77 -9.41 12.39 -19.27
C THR A 77 -9.73 13.08 -17.93
N LEU A 78 -10.85 12.71 -17.31
CA LEU A 78 -11.21 13.20 -15.98
C LEU A 78 -10.15 12.82 -14.96
N GLU A 79 -9.67 11.58 -14.97
CA GLU A 79 -8.60 11.11 -14.07
C GLU A 79 -7.32 11.94 -14.22
N TRP A 80 -6.88 12.25 -15.43
CA TRP A 80 -5.70 13.09 -15.66
C TRP A 80 -5.88 14.53 -15.21
N ILE A 81 -6.99 15.17 -15.58
CA ILE A 81 -7.25 16.56 -15.22
C ILE A 81 -7.35 16.70 -13.70
N THR A 82 -8.06 15.77 -13.06
CA THR A 82 -8.26 15.80 -11.62
C THR A 82 -6.97 15.47 -10.87
N GLY A 83 -6.30 14.38 -11.25
CA GLY A 83 -5.04 13.91 -10.70
C GLY A 83 -3.91 14.93 -10.76
N VAL A 84 -3.78 15.66 -11.87
CA VAL A 84 -2.69 16.61 -12.06
C VAL A 84 -3.13 18.01 -11.67
N VAL A 85 -4.11 18.59 -12.38
CA VAL A 85 -4.40 20.02 -12.26
C VAL A 85 -5.09 20.32 -10.94
N VAL A 86 -6.17 19.59 -10.62
CA VAL A 86 -7.00 19.89 -9.45
C VAL A 86 -6.26 19.56 -8.16
N PHE A 87 -5.62 18.39 -8.08
CA PHE A 87 -4.84 18.01 -6.90
C PHE A 87 -3.60 18.88 -6.70
N SER A 88 -2.91 19.33 -7.75
CA SER A 88 -1.80 20.29 -7.57
C SER A 88 -2.27 21.63 -7.01
N ILE A 89 -3.41 22.16 -7.48
CA ILE A 89 -3.96 23.40 -6.93
C ILE A 89 -4.34 23.23 -5.46
N ILE A 90 -5.05 22.14 -5.13
CA ILE A 90 -5.42 21.81 -3.75
C ILE A 90 -4.18 21.63 -2.87
N PHE A 91 -3.14 20.97 -3.39
CA PHE A 91 -1.89 20.75 -2.66
C PHE A 91 -1.19 22.07 -2.35
N VAL A 92 -1.09 22.98 -3.32
CA VAL A 92 -0.53 24.33 -3.10
C VAL A 92 -1.37 25.12 -2.09
N LEU A 93 -2.70 25.03 -2.18
CA LEU A 93 -3.60 25.66 -1.19
C LEU A 93 -3.42 25.06 0.21
N GLY A 94 -3.14 23.77 0.33
CA GLY A 94 -2.81 23.11 1.58
C GLY A 94 -1.51 23.62 2.19
N ILE A 95 -0.46 23.79 1.39
CA ILE A 95 0.81 24.39 1.85
C ILE A 95 0.57 25.82 2.35
N ILE A 96 -0.23 26.61 1.63
CA ILE A 96 -0.58 27.97 2.05
C ILE A 96 -1.42 27.95 3.34
N GLU A 97 -2.34 26.99 3.50
CA GLU A 97 -3.09 26.85 4.76
C GLU A 97 -2.14 26.61 5.94
N GLU A 98 -1.16 25.73 5.77
CA GLU A 98 -0.19 25.36 6.81
C GLU A 98 0.73 26.53 7.17
N GLU A 99 1.37 27.16 6.18
CA GLU A 99 2.32 28.26 6.39
C GLU A 99 1.67 29.49 7.06
N TYR A 100 0.42 29.80 6.71
CA TYR A 100 -0.27 30.99 7.21
C TYR A 100 -1.23 30.72 8.37
N SER A 101 -1.35 29.46 8.85
CA SER A 101 -2.17 29.14 10.01
C SER A 101 -1.68 29.85 11.28
N GLU A 102 -0.37 30.11 11.38
CA GLU A 102 0.23 30.79 12.54
C GLU A 102 0.13 32.31 12.45
N GLU A 103 0.22 32.87 11.25
CA GLU A 103 0.31 34.33 11.03
C GLU A 103 -0.83 34.85 10.16
N SER A 104 -2.07 34.63 10.63
CA SER A 104 -3.30 35.00 9.91
C SER A 104 -3.38 36.49 9.50
N SER A 105 -2.56 37.37 10.09
CA SER A 105 -2.48 38.79 9.74
C SER A 105 -1.82 39.08 8.38
N LYS A 106 -0.95 38.19 7.88
CA LYS A 106 -0.22 38.39 6.60
C LYS A 106 -0.98 37.92 5.36
N LEU A 107 -2.06 37.15 5.53
CA LEU A 107 -2.78 36.54 4.42
C LEU A 107 -3.62 37.59 3.64
N PRO A 108 -3.62 37.58 2.29
CA PRO A 108 -4.49 38.45 1.50
C PRO A 108 -5.96 38.35 1.94
N ALA A 109 -6.66 39.49 1.98
CA ALA A 109 -8.03 39.57 2.49
C ALA A 109 -9.01 38.59 1.82
N LEU A 110 -8.81 38.30 0.52
CA LEU A 110 -9.63 37.34 -0.23
C LEU A 110 -9.46 35.89 0.26
N LEU A 111 -8.23 35.48 0.58
CA LEU A 111 -7.94 34.11 1.05
C LEU A 111 -8.29 33.94 2.53
N ARG A 112 -8.35 35.03 3.30
CA ARG A 112 -8.67 34.98 4.74
C ARG A 112 -10.05 34.36 4.98
N TRP A 113 -11.04 34.70 4.17
CA TRP A 113 -12.36 34.08 4.28
C TRP A 113 -12.30 32.57 3.98
N PHE A 114 -11.52 32.16 2.97
CA PHE A 114 -11.44 30.77 2.51
C PHE A 114 -10.83 29.81 3.54
N PHE A 115 -9.88 30.28 4.36
CA PHE A 115 -9.26 29.47 5.42
C PHE A 115 -9.81 29.75 6.83
N SER A 116 -10.40 30.94 7.07
CA SER A 116 -10.87 31.32 8.41
C SER A 116 -12.37 31.12 8.63
N TYR A 117 -13.17 30.89 7.60
CA TYR A 117 -14.59 30.63 7.81
C TYR A 117 -14.82 29.19 8.31
N ASP A 118 -15.67 28.97 9.30
CA ASP A 118 -16.09 27.62 9.75
C ASP A 118 -17.42 27.26 9.08
N CYS A 119 -17.38 26.37 8.09
CA CYS A 119 -18.55 25.91 7.34
C CYS A 119 -19.56 25.19 8.23
N LEU A 120 -19.17 24.64 9.38
CA LEU A 120 -20.12 24.06 10.34
C LEU A 120 -21.13 25.11 10.84
N THR A 121 -20.77 26.39 10.84
CA THR A 121 -21.70 27.47 11.19
C THR A 121 -22.93 27.50 10.27
N ILE A 122 -22.75 27.21 8.97
CA ILE A 122 -23.86 27.13 8.02
C ILE A 122 -24.73 25.92 8.34
N VAL A 123 -24.10 24.76 8.58
CA VAL A 123 -24.81 23.51 8.94
C VAL A 123 -25.65 23.71 10.20
N TRP A 124 -25.07 24.30 11.25
CA TRP A 124 -25.79 24.60 12.49
C TRP A 124 -26.88 25.65 12.29
N THR A 125 -26.69 26.62 11.40
CA THR A 125 -27.75 27.57 11.04
C THR A 125 -28.93 26.85 10.38
N CYS A 126 -28.67 25.91 9.48
CA CYS A 126 -29.70 25.07 8.87
C CYS A 126 -30.37 24.14 9.89
N LEU A 127 -29.61 23.50 10.78
CA LEU A 127 -30.15 22.63 11.84
C LEU A 127 -30.96 23.40 12.89
N ARG A 128 -30.62 24.67 13.12
CA ARG A 128 -31.41 25.57 13.98
C ARG A 128 -32.79 25.84 13.39
N LEU A 129 -32.93 25.84 12.06
CA LEU A 129 -34.26 25.88 11.42
C LEU A 129 -35.10 24.63 11.74
N LEU A 130 -34.43 23.52 12.10
CA LEU A 130 -35.05 22.27 12.57
C LEU A 130 -35.11 22.18 14.11
N SER A 131 -34.91 23.29 14.83
CA SER A 131 -34.92 23.36 16.30
C SER A 131 -33.86 22.51 17.02
N ILE A 132 -32.73 22.24 16.36
CA ILE A 132 -31.58 21.59 17.01
C ILE A 132 -30.56 22.67 17.39
N ASP A 133 -30.33 22.83 18.69
CA ASP A 133 -29.38 23.80 19.21
C ASP A 133 -27.93 23.40 18.92
N LYS A 134 -27.09 24.41 18.67
CA LYS A 134 -25.65 24.23 18.42
C LYS A 134 -24.96 23.78 19.73
N PRO A 135 -24.26 22.63 19.75
CA PRO A 135 -23.46 22.24 20.89
C PRO A 135 -22.31 23.23 21.11
N ASP A 136 -21.94 23.45 22.36
CA ASP A 136 -20.75 24.25 22.68
C ASP A 136 -19.50 23.45 22.37
N TYR A 137 -18.78 23.84 21.32
CA TYR A 137 -17.50 23.25 20.91
C TYR A 137 -16.50 24.35 20.60
N GLN A 138 -15.24 24.06 20.91
CA GLN A 138 -14.12 24.91 20.49
C GLN A 138 -13.60 24.43 19.14
N SER A 139 -13.55 25.35 18.17
CA SER A 139 -13.00 25.12 16.83
C SER A 139 -11.63 25.77 16.63
N GLN A 140 -11.07 26.41 17.66
CA GLN A 140 -9.74 27.00 17.57
C GLN A 140 -8.72 25.87 17.48
N ASN A 141 -7.86 25.93 16.47
CA ASN A 141 -6.75 24.99 16.35
C ASN A 141 -5.85 25.18 17.57
N ARG A 142 -5.63 24.11 18.32
CA ARG A 142 -4.64 24.12 19.39
C ARG A 142 -3.28 24.18 18.70
N GLN A 143 -2.41 25.10 19.11
CA GLN A 143 -1.02 25.09 18.66
C GLN A 143 -0.41 23.78 19.14
N ILE A 144 -0.12 22.88 18.20
CA ILE A 144 0.63 21.68 18.49
C ILE A 144 2.05 22.16 18.71
N VAL A 145 2.56 22.01 19.92
CA VAL A 145 3.99 22.12 20.15
C VAL A 145 4.61 20.90 19.48
N VAL A 146 4.98 21.04 18.21
CA VAL A 146 5.72 20.01 17.49
C VAL A 146 7.00 19.80 18.29
N GLN A 147 7.17 18.61 18.85
CA GLN A 147 8.40 18.25 19.55
C GLN A 147 9.50 18.19 18.49
N GLU A 148 10.35 19.21 18.47
CA GLU A 148 11.39 19.45 17.46
C GLU A 148 12.53 18.41 17.47
N HIS A 149 12.44 17.37 18.30
CA HIS A 149 13.59 16.54 18.66
C HIS A 149 13.80 15.28 17.81
N ASP A 150 12.94 14.98 16.83
CA ASP A 150 13.14 13.85 15.93
C ASP A 150 13.28 14.31 14.47
N HIS A 151 14.44 14.04 13.87
CA HIS A 151 14.75 14.35 12.45
C HIS A 151 13.89 13.57 11.43
N HIS A 152 12.97 12.73 11.88
CA HIS A 152 12.12 11.91 11.04
C HIS A 152 10.66 12.06 11.45
N PRO A 153 9.73 12.23 10.49
CA PRO A 153 8.32 12.32 10.82
C PRO A 153 7.86 10.98 11.43
N PRO A 154 7.13 11.00 12.57
CA PRO A 154 6.71 9.79 13.25
C PRO A 154 5.79 8.93 12.37
N VAL A 155 5.90 7.61 12.49
CA VAL A 155 5.04 6.66 11.78
C VAL A 155 3.83 6.39 12.68
N THR A 156 2.86 7.31 12.64
CA THR A 156 1.63 7.21 13.44
C THR A 156 0.74 6.07 12.95
N GLY A 157 -0.12 5.55 13.83
CA GLY A 157 -1.10 4.52 13.49
C GLY A 157 -2.07 4.95 12.38
N TYR A 158 -2.41 6.24 12.31
CA TYR A 158 -3.19 6.83 11.22
C TYR A 158 -2.50 6.69 9.86
N ARG A 159 -1.21 7.06 9.77
CA ARG A 159 -0.43 6.92 8.53
C ARG A 159 -0.33 5.47 8.08
N LEU A 160 -0.22 4.54 9.03
CA LEU A 160 -0.28 3.11 8.75
C LEU A 160 -1.65 2.66 8.25
N LEU A 161 -2.74 3.11 8.87
CA LEU A 161 -4.10 2.80 8.43
C LEU A 161 -4.33 3.25 6.99
N VAL A 162 -3.97 4.49 6.65
CA VAL A 162 -4.10 5.02 5.29
C VAL A 162 -3.27 4.20 4.30
N SER A 163 -2.03 3.85 4.68
CA SER A 163 -1.15 3.03 3.85
C SER A 163 -1.71 1.62 3.60
N ILE A 164 -2.19 0.95 4.65
CA ILE A 164 -2.78 -0.40 4.57
C ILE A 164 -4.02 -0.38 3.69
N VAL A 165 -4.94 0.56 3.89
CA VAL A 165 -6.15 0.71 3.07
C VAL A 165 -5.76 0.91 1.61
N THR A 166 -4.79 1.78 1.32
CA THR A 166 -4.31 2.04 -0.05
C THR A 166 -3.75 0.78 -0.70
N VAL A 167 -2.92 0.01 0.01
CA VAL A 167 -2.34 -1.23 -0.51
C VAL A 167 -3.42 -2.29 -0.75
N VAL A 168 -4.33 -2.52 0.20
CA VAL A 168 -5.38 -3.54 0.09
C VAL A 168 -6.31 -3.24 -1.09
N PHE A 169 -6.81 -2.01 -1.22
CA PHE A 169 -7.67 -1.64 -2.34
C PHE A 169 -6.91 -1.60 -3.68
N GLY A 170 -5.64 -1.17 -3.68
CA GLY A 170 -4.79 -1.21 -4.87
C GLY A 170 -4.57 -2.63 -5.40
N VAL A 171 -4.26 -3.57 -4.51
CA VAL A 171 -4.11 -4.99 -4.87
C VAL A 171 -5.44 -5.58 -5.34
N ALA A 172 -6.54 -5.34 -4.62
CA ALA A 172 -7.86 -5.84 -5.01
C ALA A 172 -8.30 -5.32 -6.40
N LYS A 173 -8.06 -4.02 -6.67
CA LYS A 173 -8.29 -3.40 -7.98
C LYS A 173 -7.45 -4.08 -9.06
N MET A 174 -6.14 -4.23 -8.81
CA MET A 174 -5.20 -4.84 -9.75
C MET A 174 -5.63 -6.26 -10.10
N SER A 175 -6.00 -7.07 -9.10
CA SER A 175 -6.53 -8.42 -9.32
C SER A 175 -7.82 -8.43 -10.14
N CYS A 176 -8.77 -7.53 -9.86
CA CYS A 176 -10.00 -7.42 -10.66
C CYS A 176 -9.70 -7.02 -12.12
N ALA A 177 -8.78 -6.08 -12.33
CA ALA A 177 -8.37 -5.65 -13.66
C ALA A 177 -7.69 -6.81 -14.44
N TYR A 178 -6.79 -7.56 -13.81
CA TYR A 178 -6.13 -8.72 -14.44
C TYR A 178 -7.11 -9.84 -14.82
N LEU A 179 -8.18 -10.03 -14.04
CA LEU A 179 -9.23 -11.00 -14.33
C LEU A 179 -10.26 -10.51 -15.36
N GLY A 180 -10.05 -9.32 -15.97
CA GLY A 180 -10.99 -8.72 -16.92
C GLY A 180 -12.31 -8.23 -16.29
N ARG A 181 -12.38 -8.14 -14.96
CA ARG A 181 -13.57 -7.67 -14.22
C ARG A 181 -13.56 -6.14 -14.10
N ASN A 182 -13.69 -5.45 -15.23
CA ASN A 182 -13.59 -4.00 -15.32
C ASN A 182 -14.60 -3.28 -14.41
N THR A 183 -15.86 -3.74 -14.37
CA THR A 183 -16.89 -3.14 -13.50
C THR A 183 -16.51 -3.25 -12.01
N SER A 184 -16.00 -4.40 -11.57
CA SER A 184 -15.56 -4.57 -10.18
C SER A 184 -14.37 -3.67 -9.84
N ALA A 185 -13.39 -3.55 -10.76
CA ALA A 185 -12.25 -2.66 -10.59
C ALA A 185 -12.67 -1.19 -10.48
N THR A 186 -13.62 -0.74 -11.32
CA THR A 186 -14.21 0.61 -11.23
C THR A 186 -14.94 0.83 -9.92
N THR A 187 -15.73 -0.15 -9.46
CA THR A 187 -16.43 -0.05 -8.17
C THR A 187 -15.44 0.07 -7.01
N LEU A 188 -14.35 -0.71 -7.02
CA LEU A 188 -13.29 -0.61 -6.01
C LEU A 188 -12.59 0.76 -6.04
N ASP A 189 -12.35 1.32 -7.22
CA ASP A 189 -11.84 2.69 -7.39
C ASP A 189 -12.77 3.72 -6.75
N TRP A 190 -14.07 3.61 -7.01
CA TRP A 190 -15.05 4.53 -6.46
C TRP A 190 -15.16 4.39 -4.94
N VAL A 191 -15.27 3.17 -4.42
CA VAL A 191 -15.37 2.92 -2.97
C VAL A 191 -14.11 3.41 -2.24
N SER A 192 -12.92 3.05 -2.72
CA SER A 192 -11.66 3.45 -2.09
C SER A 192 -11.42 4.97 -2.20
N GLY A 193 -11.62 5.53 -3.39
CA GLY A 193 -11.37 6.94 -3.67
C GLY A 193 -12.42 7.90 -3.09
N VAL A 194 -13.67 7.47 -2.92
CA VAL A 194 -14.73 8.33 -2.36
C VAL A 194 -14.93 8.03 -0.88
N ILE A 195 -15.30 6.81 -0.52
CA ILE A 195 -15.73 6.49 0.85
C ILE A 195 -14.53 6.47 1.79
N PHE A 196 -13.51 5.68 1.45
CA PHE A 196 -12.34 5.53 2.32
C PHE A 196 -11.47 6.78 2.33
N ALA A 197 -11.19 7.38 1.18
CA ALA A 197 -10.39 8.62 1.16
C ALA A 197 -11.06 9.76 1.93
N THR A 198 -12.39 9.94 1.80
CA THR A 198 -13.14 10.95 2.57
C THR A 198 -13.10 10.64 4.07
N THR A 199 -13.30 9.38 4.45
CA THR A 199 -13.26 8.96 5.86
C THR A 199 -11.88 9.16 6.46
N CYS A 200 -10.83 8.73 5.75
CA CYS A 200 -9.44 8.94 6.16
C CYS A 200 -9.10 10.43 6.23
N TYR A 201 -9.54 11.24 5.26
CA TYR A 201 -9.32 12.68 5.30
C TYR A 201 -9.94 13.32 6.55
N VAL A 202 -11.20 13.00 6.84
CA VAL A 202 -11.89 13.50 8.05
C VAL A 202 -11.18 13.03 9.32
N LEU A 203 -10.70 11.77 9.37
CA LEU A 203 -9.90 11.27 10.48
C LEU A 203 -8.55 12.00 10.60
N GLY A 204 -7.89 12.30 9.48
CA GLY A 204 -6.65 13.05 9.44
C GLY A 204 -6.78 14.48 9.98
N LEU A 205 -7.96 15.09 9.88
CA LEU A 205 -8.21 16.39 10.52
C LEU A 205 -8.10 16.33 12.05
N TYR A 206 -8.23 15.14 12.66
CA TYR A 206 -8.01 14.92 14.09
C TYR A 206 -6.55 14.59 14.44
N GLU A 207 -5.67 14.31 13.47
CA GLU A 207 -4.24 14.07 13.73
C GLU A 207 -3.58 15.30 14.36
N LEU A 208 -4.04 16.50 13.98
CA LEU A 208 -3.54 17.78 14.50
C LEU A 208 -4.10 18.16 15.88
N ASN A 209 -5.16 17.51 16.35
CA ASN A 209 -5.65 17.76 17.69
C ASN A 209 -6.34 16.51 18.23
N ASN A 210 -5.48 15.66 18.77
CA ASN A 210 -5.80 14.53 19.59
C ASN A 210 -6.41 15.00 20.91
N ILE A 211 -7.74 15.12 20.92
CA ILE A 211 -8.51 14.79 22.12
C ILE A 211 -8.11 13.34 22.45
N ASP A 212 -7.75 13.03 23.69
CA ASP A 212 -7.18 11.75 24.16
C ASP A 212 -8.01 10.47 23.82
N LEU A 213 -9.06 10.58 23.00
CA LEU A 213 -9.92 9.52 22.47
C LEU A 213 -9.16 8.48 21.61
N LEU A 214 -8.12 8.88 20.88
CA LEU A 214 -7.43 8.01 19.90
C LEU A 214 -5.90 8.10 19.97
N ASP A 215 -5.35 8.11 21.18
CA ASP A 215 -3.90 8.15 21.42
C ASP A 215 -3.13 7.07 20.66
N TRP A 216 -3.67 5.85 20.62
CA TRP A 216 -3.05 4.74 19.88
C TRP A 216 -2.94 5.01 18.37
N LEU A 217 -3.85 5.80 17.80
CA LEU A 217 -3.88 6.08 16.36
C LEU A 217 -2.94 7.23 15.99
N PHE A 218 -2.88 8.29 16.80
CA PHE A 218 -2.17 9.52 16.43
C PHE A 218 -0.86 9.75 17.17
N LYS A 219 -0.70 9.23 18.40
CA LYS A 219 0.43 9.57 19.29
C LYS A 219 1.52 8.50 19.32
N VAL A 220 1.14 7.24 19.17
CA VAL A 220 2.10 6.13 19.23
C VAL A 220 2.91 6.06 17.94
N ASP A 221 4.24 6.17 18.06
CA ASP A 221 5.16 5.94 16.94
C ASP A 221 5.40 4.43 16.73
N TYR A 222 4.99 3.94 15.56
CA TYR A 222 5.13 2.55 15.15
C TYR A 222 6.36 2.30 14.27
N SER A 223 7.24 3.28 14.08
CA SER A 223 8.43 3.20 13.22
C SER A 223 9.25 1.91 13.43
N ARG A 224 9.53 1.57 14.69
CA ARG A 224 10.28 0.35 15.07
C ARG A 224 9.54 -0.94 14.72
N ALA A 225 8.22 -0.98 14.91
CA ALA A 225 7.41 -2.16 14.59
C ALA A 225 7.35 -2.36 13.07
N VAL A 226 7.10 -1.27 12.33
CA VAL A 226 7.01 -1.26 10.87
C VAL A 226 8.34 -1.63 10.24
N GLY A 227 9.46 -1.09 10.74
CA GLY A 227 10.80 -1.44 10.23
C GLY A 227 11.10 -2.94 10.35
N LYS A 228 10.69 -3.57 11.45
CA LYS A 228 10.80 -5.03 11.62
C LYS A 228 9.90 -5.78 10.65
N VAL A 229 8.62 -5.42 10.57
CA VAL A 229 7.66 -6.05 9.63
C VAL A 229 8.15 -5.95 8.19
N TRP A 230 8.62 -4.77 7.78
CA TRP A 230 9.17 -4.53 6.44
C TRP A 230 10.40 -5.38 6.15
N TYR A 231 11.35 -5.45 7.09
CA TYR A 231 12.53 -6.30 6.96
C TYR A 231 12.17 -7.78 6.74
N TYR A 232 11.19 -8.30 7.49
CA TYR A 232 10.71 -9.66 7.30
C TYR A 232 9.97 -9.85 5.98
N ALA A 233 9.10 -8.91 5.60
CA ALA A 233 8.37 -8.96 4.34
C ALA A 233 9.33 -8.95 3.14
N LEU A 234 10.33 -8.07 3.14
CA LEU A 234 11.36 -8.00 2.11
C LEU A 234 12.18 -9.30 2.04
N THR A 235 12.56 -9.83 3.19
CA THR A 235 13.29 -11.10 3.24
C THR A 235 12.44 -12.23 2.66
N ALA A 236 11.17 -12.31 3.04
CA ALA A 236 10.23 -13.30 2.52
C ALA A 236 10.04 -13.18 1.00
N THR A 237 9.84 -11.98 0.46
CA THR A 237 9.67 -11.76 -0.98
C THR A 237 10.93 -12.13 -1.76
N LEU A 238 12.11 -11.72 -1.30
CA LEU A 238 13.38 -12.10 -1.92
C LEU A 238 13.59 -13.61 -1.92
N THR A 239 13.24 -14.30 -0.82
CA THR A 239 13.32 -15.77 -0.77
C THR A 239 12.34 -16.44 -1.74
N ALA A 240 11.09 -15.96 -1.82
CA ALA A 240 10.09 -16.49 -2.75
C ALA A 240 10.50 -16.25 -4.22
N MET A 241 11.06 -15.08 -4.53
CA MET A 241 11.61 -14.78 -5.86
C MET A 241 12.79 -15.70 -6.21
N SER A 242 13.70 -15.91 -5.26
CA SER A 242 14.85 -16.81 -5.45
C SER A 242 14.40 -18.25 -5.73
N LEU A 243 13.43 -18.77 -4.97
CA LEU A 243 12.86 -20.11 -5.19
C LEU A 243 12.16 -20.22 -6.55
N SER A 244 11.37 -19.21 -6.92
CA SER A 244 10.66 -19.18 -8.21
C SER A 244 11.64 -19.16 -9.39
N LEU A 245 12.71 -18.38 -9.29
CA LEU A 245 13.76 -18.32 -10.29
C LEU A 245 14.51 -19.65 -10.39
N GLY A 246 14.84 -20.28 -9.25
CA GLY A 246 15.46 -21.60 -9.20
C GLY A 246 14.59 -22.67 -9.86
N PHE A 247 13.28 -22.67 -9.57
CA PHE A 247 12.33 -23.59 -10.19
C PHE A 247 12.22 -23.40 -11.70
N TYR A 248 12.07 -22.15 -12.17
CA TYR A 248 12.00 -21.83 -13.60
C TYR A 248 13.28 -22.26 -14.33
N TRP A 249 14.45 -22.01 -13.71
CA TRP A 249 15.74 -22.42 -14.23
C TRP A 249 15.83 -23.95 -14.38
N THR A 250 15.50 -24.72 -13.33
CA THR A 250 15.50 -26.19 -13.39
C THR A 250 14.53 -26.73 -14.45
N MET A 251 13.34 -26.15 -14.55
CA MET A 251 12.37 -26.53 -15.58
C MET A 251 12.89 -26.26 -17.00
N SER A 252 13.49 -25.09 -17.23
CA SER A 252 14.09 -24.75 -18.54
C SER A 252 15.16 -25.75 -18.94
N TRP A 253 16.10 -26.06 -18.02
CA TRP A 253 17.15 -27.05 -18.29
C TRP A 253 16.60 -28.45 -18.52
N SER A 254 15.60 -28.87 -17.75
CA SER A 254 14.97 -30.19 -17.94
C SER A 254 14.35 -30.31 -19.33
N ARG A 255 13.68 -29.25 -19.81
CA ARG A 255 13.11 -29.20 -21.16
C ARG A 255 14.20 -29.29 -22.22
N ASP A 256 15.24 -28.48 -22.11
CA ASP A 256 16.32 -28.43 -23.12
C ASP A 256 17.11 -29.76 -23.17
N THR A 257 17.32 -30.41 -22.02
CA THR A 257 17.95 -31.75 -21.99
C THR A 257 17.07 -32.85 -22.59
N MET A 258 15.75 -32.79 -22.38
CA MET A 258 14.84 -33.74 -23.02
C MET A 258 14.76 -33.53 -24.54
N GLU A 259 14.70 -32.28 -25.02
CA GLU A 259 14.73 -31.99 -26.46
C GLU A 259 16.04 -32.44 -27.10
N PHE A 260 17.18 -32.24 -26.41
CA PHE A 260 18.47 -32.74 -26.88
C PHE A 260 18.50 -34.27 -26.93
N TYR A 261 17.98 -34.96 -25.92
CA TYR A 261 17.93 -36.42 -25.90
C TYR A 261 17.04 -36.95 -27.03
N ASP A 262 15.84 -36.39 -27.20
CA ASP A 262 14.89 -36.79 -28.22
C ASP A 262 15.45 -36.58 -29.64
N ARG A 263 16.08 -35.44 -29.92
CA ARG A 263 16.71 -35.19 -31.23
C ARG A 263 17.82 -36.18 -31.56
N ASN A 264 18.67 -36.50 -30.60
CA ASN A 264 19.82 -37.38 -30.83
C ASN A 264 19.44 -38.87 -30.85
N LEU A 265 18.44 -39.29 -30.07
CA LEU A 265 17.96 -40.67 -30.07
C LEU A 265 17.31 -41.07 -31.41
N PHE A 266 16.74 -40.09 -32.14
CA PHE A 266 16.10 -40.32 -33.44
C PHE A 266 16.97 -40.02 -34.66
N THR A 267 18.03 -39.21 -34.53
CA THR A 267 18.92 -38.89 -35.67
C THR A 267 20.03 -39.93 -35.86
N GLU A 268 20.48 -40.58 -34.80
CA GLU A 268 21.20 -41.85 -34.94
C GLU A 268 20.15 -42.96 -35.03
N GLY A 269 19.57 -43.11 -36.23
CA GLY A 269 18.99 -44.37 -36.66
C GLY A 269 20.10 -45.42 -36.65
N LEU A 270 20.38 -45.94 -35.45
CA LEU A 270 21.26 -47.05 -35.21
C LEU A 270 20.60 -48.22 -35.94
N ASP A 271 21.12 -48.52 -37.13
CA ASP A 271 20.93 -49.80 -37.79
C ASP A 271 21.52 -50.86 -36.84
N VAL A 272 20.71 -51.36 -35.90
CA VAL A 272 21.08 -52.31 -34.83
C VAL A 272 21.57 -53.66 -35.40
N ALA A 273 21.69 -53.80 -36.72
CA ALA A 273 22.15 -55.01 -37.38
C ALA A 273 23.67 -55.10 -37.64
N MET A 274 24.49 -54.06 -37.38
CA MET A 274 25.87 -54.05 -37.88
C MET A 274 26.95 -53.60 -36.86
N VAL A 275 26.93 -54.08 -35.62
CA VAL A 275 28.10 -53.98 -34.73
C VAL A 275 28.27 -55.27 -33.92
N ILE A 276 28.60 -56.35 -34.62
CA ILE A 276 29.23 -57.53 -34.04
C ILE A 276 30.68 -57.54 -34.52
N GLU A 277 31.59 -57.51 -33.56
CA GLU A 277 33.04 -57.77 -33.64
C GLU A 277 33.95 -56.69 -34.26
N LEU A 278 34.46 -55.80 -33.39
CA LEU A 278 35.81 -55.24 -33.53
C LEU A 278 36.45 -55.08 -32.14
N PRO A 279 37.70 -55.55 -31.94
CA PRO A 279 38.37 -55.50 -30.65
C PRO A 279 39.14 -54.18 -30.46
N PHE A 280 39.01 -53.64 -29.25
CA PHE A 280 39.61 -52.41 -28.69
C PHE A 280 38.97 -51.07 -29.10
N PRO A 281 38.15 -50.44 -28.22
CA PRO A 281 37.86 -49.02 -28.34
C PRO A 281 39.00 -48.20 -27.75
N THR A 282 39.58 -47.38 -28.61
CA THR A 282 40.46 -46.26 -28.30
C THR A 282 39.86 -45.33 -27.25
N LEU A 283 40.73 -44.78 -26.40
CA LEU A 283 40.43 -43.68 -25.47
C LEU A 283 39.57 -42.61 -26.20
N PRO A 284 38.46 -42.12 -25.61
CA PRO A 284 37.56 -41.22 -26.32
C PRO A 284 38.26 -39.91 -26.71
N ASP A 285 38.43 -39.74 -28.03
CA ASP A 285 39.15 -38.65 -28.72
C ASP A 285 38.43 -37.29 -28.70
N SER A 286 37.65 -37.00 -27.68
CA SER A 286 37.08 -35.66 -27.59
C SER A 286 37.21 -35.10 -26.20
N LEU A 287 38.08 -34.11 -26.10
CA LEU A 287 38.04 -33.06 -25.10
C LEU A 287 36.58 -32.57 -24.88
N ASN A 288 35.72 -32.65 -25.90
CA ASN A 288 34.28 -32.39 -25.81
C ASN A 288 33.51 -33.40 -24.93
N ALA A 289 33.83 -34.69 -24.95
CA ALA A 289 33.20 -35.67 -24.06
C ALA A 289 33.62 -35.44 -22.60
N MET A 290 34.90 -35.13 -22.35
CA MET A 290 35.39 -34.79 -21.01
C MET A 290 34.85 -33.44 -20.52
N HIS A 291 34.74 -32.44 -21.41
CA HIS A 291 34.09 -31.16 -21.12
C HIS A 291 32.59 -31.36 -20.81
N GLY A 292 31.89 -32.20 -21.59
CA GLY A 292 30.49 -32.55 -21.33
C GLY A 292 30.29 -33.26 -20.00
N LEU A 293 31.23 -34.15 -19.61
CA LEU A 293 31.20 -34.82 -18.32
C LEU A 293 31.47 -33.85 -17.16
N SER A 294 32.47 -32.97 -17.32
CA SER A 294 32.83 -31.91 -16.36
C SER A 294 31.66 -30.96 -16.11
N VAL A 295 31.01 -30.48 -17.18
CA VAL A 295 29.83 -29.61 -17.09
C VAL A 295 28.67 -30.36 -16.40
N LYS A 296 28.45 -31.64 -16.70
CA LYS A 296 27.43 -32.46 -16.01
C LYS A 296 27.68 -32.55 -14.49
N TYR A 297 28.92 -32.80 -14.06
CA TYR A 297 29.25 -32.88 -12.63
C TYR A 297 29.22 -31.51 -11.93
N MET A 298 29.66 -30.45 -12.60
CA MET A 298 29.53 -29.09 -12.08
C MET A 298 28.07 -28.70 -11.89
N MET A 299 27.21 -29.05 -12.86
CA MET A 299 25.77 -28.81 -12.76
C MET A 299 25.12 -29.65 -11.66
N LEU A 300 25.48 -30.92 -11.51
CA LEU A 300 25.00 -31.77 -10.40
C LEU A 300 25.46 -31.26 -9.03
N ALA A 301 26.68 -30.73 -8.90
CA ALA A 301 27.18 -30.14 -7.67
C ALA A 301 26.45 -28.84 -7.31
N VAL A 302 26.19 -27.97 -8.30
CA VAL A 302 25.40 -26.74 -8.10
C VAL A 302 23.95 -27.07 -7.77
N LEU A 303 23.37 -28.09 -8.41
CA LEU A 303 22.02 -28.59 -8.11
C LEU A 303 21.95 -29.17 -6.69
N GLY A 304 22.96 -29.93 -6.27
CA GLY A 304 23.07 -30.48 -4.91
C GLY A 304 23.20 -29.37 -3.85
N LEU A 305 24.03 -28.35 -4.12
CA LEU A 305 24.23 -27.24 -3.19
C LEU A 305 22.96 -26.40 -3.02
N THR A 306 22.24 -26.12 -4.11
CA THR A 306 20.99 -25.35 -4.08
C THR A 306 19.83 -26.12 -3.46
N THR A 307 19.73 -27.43 -3.73
CA THR A 307 18.73 -28.31 -3.10
C THR A 307 19.00 -28.60 -1.63
N LEU A 308 20.26 -28.51 -1.15
CA LEU A 308 20.58 -28.64 0.28
C LEU A 308 20.41 -27.32 1.04
N LEU A 309 20.84 -26.19 0.46
CA LEU A 309 20.79 -24.89 1.13
C LEU A 309 19.38 -24.30 1.14
N GLY A 310 18.57 -24.54 0.10
CA GLY A 310 17.20 -24.03 0.02
C GLY A 310 16.29 -24.48 1.18
N PRO A 311 16.18 -25.80 1.45
CA PRO A 311 15.40 -26.32 2.58
C PRO A 311 15.97 -25.93 3.94
N ALA A 312 17.30 -25.89 4.10
CA ALA A 312 17.93 -25.45 5.34
C ALA A 312 17.61 -23.98 5.65
N TRP A 313 17.61 -23.12 4.63
CA TRP A 313 17.20 -21.72 4.73
C TRP A 313 15.70 -21.58 5.00
N LEU A 314 14.85 -22.40 4.38
CA LEU A 314 13.41 -22.43 4.63
C LEU A 314 13.06 -22.92 6.04
N LEU A 315 13.79 -23.89 6.57
CA LEU A 315 13.61 -24.36 7.94
C LEU A 315 14.07 -23.30 8.94
N LEU A 316 15.18 -22.60 8.66
CA LEU A 316 15.63 -21.47 9.48
C LEU A 316 14.59 -20.35 9.51
N THR A 317 14.04 -19.94 8.36
CA THR A 317 13.03 -18.88 8.34
C THR A 317 11.70 -19.34 8.95
N ALA A 318 11.23 -20.55 8.63
CA ALA A 318 9.99 -21.09 9.19
C ALA A 318 10.03 -21.33 10.70
N PHE A 319 11.21 -21.60 11.28
CA PHE A 319 11.33 -21.85 12.72
C PHE A 319 11.56 -20.57 13.52
N PHE A 320 12.38 -19.64 13.01
CA PHE A 320 12.70 -18.42 13.74
C PHE A 320 11.59 -17.36 13.64
N ILE A 321 10.84 -17.29 12.53
CA ILE A 321 9.79 -16.27 12.36
C ILE A 321 8.64 -16.45 13.39
N PRO A 322 8.04 -17.63 13.60
CA PRO A 322 6.92 -17.80 14.53
C PRO A 322 7.34 -17.68 16.00
N VAL A 323 8.51 -18.22 16.35
CA VAL A 323 9.06 -18.16 17.73
C VAL A 323 9.42 -16.72 18.09
N TRP A 324 10.01 -15.97 17.16
CA TRP A 324 10.30 -14.56 17.36
C TRP A 324 9.02 -13.72 17.43
N PHE A 325 8.07 -13.97 16.52
CA PHE A 325 6.77 -13.27 16.45
C PHE A 325 5.96 -13.47 17.73
N SER A 326 5.84 -14.72 18.21
CA SER A 326 5.17 -15.04 19.47
C SER A 326 5.81 -14.36 20.68
N ARG A 327 7.13 -14.19 20.70
CA ARG A 327 7.84 -13.63 21.86
C ARG A 327 7.78 -12.10 21.92
N HIS A 328 7.57 -11.44 20.79
CA HIS A 328 7.60 -9.97 20.70
C HIS A 328 6.21 -9.35 20.55
N ILE A 329 5.20 -10.10 20.08
CA ILE A 329 3.82 -9.58 20.03
C ILE A 329 3.34 -9.14 21.41
N ASP A 330 3.71 -9.89 22.45
CA ASP A 330 3.33 -9.61 23.83
C ASP A 330 3.99 -8.36 24.42
N THR A 331 5.11 -7.91 23.82
CA THR A 331 5.85 -6.73 24.30
C THR A 331 5.38 -5.43 23.65
N TYR A 332 4.75 -5.50 22.46
CA TYR A 332 4.41 -4.33 21.66
C TYR A 332 2.91 -4.07 21.51
N LEU A 333 2.03 -5.06 21.77
CA LEU A 333 0.60 -4.80 21.86
C LEU A 333 0.25 -4.34 23.29
N PRO A 334 -0.18 -3.09 23.50
CA PRO A 334 -0.73 -2.69 24.78
C PRO A 334 -1.89 -3.61 25.14
N GLY A 335 -1.98 -4.04 26.41
CA GLY A 335 -2.92 -5.06 26.89
C GLY A 335 -4.41 -4.79 26.62
N TYR A 336 -4.76 -3.62 26.10
CA TYR A 336 -6.11 -3.25 25.67
C TYR A 336 -6.51 -3.81 24.29
N LEU A 337 -5.54 -4.22 23.46
CA LEU A 337 -5.78 -4.92 22.18
C LEU A 337 -5.71 -6.45 22.32
N ARG A 338 -5.73 -6.97 23.55
CA ARG A 338 -5.57 -8.38 23.87
C ARG A 338 -6.78 -9.20 23.36
N GLN A 339 -6.53 -9.88 22.25
CA GLN A 339 -7.20 -11.07 21.70
C GLN A 339 -8.64 -10.96 21.14
N ASP A 340 -9.58 -10.22 21.71
CA ASP A 340 -10.96 -10.37 21.22
C ASP A 340 -11.24 -9.56 19.93
N LYS A 341 -10.65 -8.37 19.77
CA LYS A 341 -11.04 -7.47 18.66
C LYS A 341 -10.26 -7.65 17.35
N LEU A 342 -9.04 -8.20 17.40
CA LEU A 342 -8.21 -8.31 16.19
C LEU A 342 -8.66 -9.48 15.29
N TYR A 343 -9.06 -10.60 15.88
CA TYR A 343 -9.70 -11.71 15.17
C TYR A 343 -11.09 -11.33 14.64
N LEU A 344 -11.83 -10.49 15.39
CA LEU A 344 -13.09 -9.92 14.91
C LEU A 344 -12.88 -9.04 13.67
N PHE A 345 -11.83 -8.22 13.60
CA PHE A 345 -11.63 -7.30 12.47
C PHE A 345 -11.26 -8.02 11.16
N THR A 346 -10.33 -8.97 11.20
CA THR A 346 -9.93 -9.75 10.00
C THR A 346 -11.00 -10.75 9.57
N SER A 347 -11.69 -11.39 10.52
CA SER A 347 -12.74 -12.38 10.24
C SER A 347 -14.07 -11.76 9.78
N TRP A 348 -14.46 -10.59 10.30
CA TRP A 348 -15.77 -10.00 9.95
C TRP A 348 -15.77 -9.05 8.76
N TYR A 349 -14.65 -8.36 8.48
CA TYR A 349 -14.66 -7.31 7.46
C TYR A 349 -13.86 -7.65 6.20
N ILE A 350 -12.75 -8.38 6.32
CA ILE A 350 -11.87 -8.64 5.18
C ILE A 350 -12.30 -9.91 4.44
N LEU A 351 -12.49 -11.02 5.16
CA LEU A 351 -12.83 -12.31 4.56
C LEU A 351 -14.23 -12.33 3.90
N PRO A 352 -15.32 -11.84 4.53
CA PRO A 352 -16.65 -11.85 3.93
C PRO A 352 -16.76 -10.86 2.75
N PHE A 353 -16.01 -9.76 2.80
CA PHE A 353 -15.97 -8.79 1.71
C PHE A 353 -15.26 -9.37 0.48
N ILE A 354 -14.12 -10.05 0.66
CA ILE A 354 -13.40 -10.76 -0.41
C ILE A 354 -14.27 -11.90 -0.96
N ASP A 355 -14.94 -12.69 -0.11
CA ASP A 355 -15.83 -13.76 -0.56
C ASP A 355 -17.05 -13.22 -1.33
N SER A 356 -17.61 -12.08 -0.91
CA SER A 356 -18.72 -11.43 -1.64
C SER A 356 -18.31 -10.88 -3.01
N LEU A 357 -17.03 -10.52 -3.18
CA LEU A 357 -16.47 -10.02 -4.44
C LEU A 357 -16.00 -11.16 -5.36
N CYS A 358 -15.65 -12.31 -4.79
CA CYS A 358 -15.10 -13.45 -5.53
C CYS A 358 -16.14 -14.46 -5.97
N LEU A 359 -17.30 -14.58 -5.31
CA LEU A 359 -18.36 -15.49 -5.71
C LEU A 359 -19.10 -14.97 -6.96
N PRO A 360 -18.98 -15.62 -8.14
CA PRO A 360 -19.93 -15.38 -9.20
C PRO A 360 -21.29 -15.87 -8.68
N ARG A 361 -22.24 -14.96 -8.48
CA ARG A 361 -23.65 -15.34 -8.55
C ARG A 361 -23.87 -15.81 -9.99
N CYS A 362 -23.66 -17.10 -10.22
CA CYS A 362 -24.28 -17.80 -11.34
C CYS A 362 -25.79 -17.62 -11.17
N SER A 363 -26.37 -16.67 -11.89
CA SER A 363 -27.80 -16.61 -12.11
C SER A 363 -28.19 -17.88 -12.87
N PRO A 364 -29.08 -18.74 -12.35
CA PRO A 364 -29.62 -19.87 -13.10
C PRO A 364 -30.79 -19.37 -13.96
N LEU A 365 -30.54 -18.44 -14.88
CA LEU A 365 -31.55 -17.92 -15.81
C LEU A 365 -30.86 -17.52 -17.12
N CYS A 366 -30.41 -18.52 -17.87
CA CYS A 366 -30.40 -18.43 -19.33
C CYS A 366 -31.00 -19.73 -19.85
N GLU A 367 -32.32 -19.76 -19.73
CA GLU A 367 -33.24 -20.72 -20.28
C GLU A 367 -33.13 -20.68 -21.82
N THR A 368 -32.64 -21.78 -22.39
CA THR A 368 -33.04 -22.34 -23.69
C THR A 368 -33.65 -21.38 -24.72
N GLN A 369 -32.83 -20.86 -25.63
CA GLN A 369 -33.27 -20.67 -27.02
C GLN A 369 -32.86 -21.87 -27.86
N VAL A 370 -33.73 -22.88 -27.87
CA VAL A 370 -33.84 -23.87 -28.95
C VAL A 370 -35.01 -23.41 -29.81
N ILE A 371 -34.75 -22.69 -30.91
CA ILE A 371 -35.70 -22.55 -32.02
C ILE A 371 -34.93 -22.63 -33.36
N THR A 372 -34.87 -23.87 -33.84
CA THR A 372 -35.03 -24.34 -35.24
C THR A 372 -34.16 -23.76 -36.35
N LEU A 373 -33.14 -24.56 -36.72
CA LEU A 373 -32.76 -24.78 -38.11
C LEU A 373 -33.85 -25.60 -38.83
N SER A 374 -34.64 -24.95 -39.67
CA SER A 374 -35.38 -25.62 -40.75
C SER A 374 -35.33 -24.72 -41.98
N GLY A 375 -34.55 -25.14 -42.98
CA GLY A 375 -34.55 -24.48 -44.28
C GLY A 375 -35.82 -24.77 -45.06
N PHE A 376 -36.27 -23.80 -45.86
CA PHE A 376 -36.93 -24.04 -47.14
C PHE A 376 -36.88 -22.76 -48.00
N SER A 377 -36.09 -22.84 -49.08
CA SER A 377 -36.43 -22.42 -50.46
C SER A 377 -37.47 -21.30 -50.67
N SER A 378 -37.05 -20.17 -51.26
CA SER A 378 -37.67 -19.53 -52.45
C SER A 378 -36.89 -18.26 -52.83
N THR A 379 -35.98 -18.30 -53.82
CA THR A 379 -36.11 -17.68 -55.15
C THR A 379 -36.68 -16.24 -55.22
N ARG A 380 -35.89 -15.35 -55.86
CA ARG A 380 -36.23 -14.03 -56.47
C ARG A 380 -36.56 -12.93 -55.45
N GLN A 381 -36.08 -11.68 -55.52
CA GLN A 381 -35.87 -10.83 -56.69
C GLN A 381 -35.27 -9.46 -56.26
N PHE A 382 -34.56 -8.77 -57.17
CA PHE A 382 -34.14 -7.34 -57.17
C PHE A 382 -33.08 -6.91 -56.13
N MET A 383 -31.84 -6.54 -56.45
CA MET A 383 -31.28 -5.72 -57.56
C MET A 383 -31.85 -4.30 -57.61
N HIS A 384 -31.35 -3.42 -56.72
CA HIS A 384 -31.36 -1.94 -56.78
C HIS A 384 -30.77 -1.47 -55.44
N LEU A 385 -29.53 -1.01 -55.28
CA LEU A 385 -29.02 0.28 -55.74
C LEU A 385 -27.50 0.27 -55.57
N ALA A 386 -26.78 0.06 -56.67
CA ALA A 386 -25.42 0.56 -56.86
C ALA A 386 -25.43 1.31 -58.18
N SER A 387 -25.91 2.55 -58.15
CA SER A 387 -25.74 3.50 -59.25
C SER A 387 -26.15 4.91 -58.81
N GLN A 388 -25.20 5.83 -58.99
CA GLN A 388 -25.32 7.29 -59.00
C GLN A 388 -25.31 8.06 -57.67
N ARG A 389 -24.14 8.58 -57.33
CA ARG A 389 -23.67 9.98 -57.53
C ARG A 389 -22.40 10.13 -56.70
N GLN A 390 -21.36 10.86 -57.07
CA GLN A 390 -21.00 11.68 -58.23
C GLN A 390 -19.50 11.95 -58.07
#